data_AF-A0A561TPD3-F1
#
_entry.id   AF-A0A561TPD3-F1
#
_cell.length_a   1.000
_cell.length_b   1.000
_cell.length_c   1.000
_cell.angle_alpha   90.00
_cell.angle_beta   90.00
_cell.angle_gamma   90.00
#
_symmetry.space_group_name_H-M   'P 1'
#
loop_
_entity.id
_entity.type
_entity.pdbx_description
1 polymer ?
#
loop_
_entity_poly.entity_id
_entity_poly.type
_entity_poly.pdbx_seq_one_letter_code
_entity_poly.pdbx_strand_id
1 'polypeptide(L)' 'MTAATAPALAQLGHHVTEMLGGFAYGVREGFAYGTPRGGERRAPAPLTAPVGSGDCGC' A
#
# COMPACT_ATOMS: atom_id res chain seq x y z
N MET A 1 -11.59 -5.74 19.85
CA MET A 1 -10.89 -4.54 19.39
C MET A 1 -11.30 -4.29 17.95
N THR A 2 -12.11 -3.27 17.70
CA THR A 2 -12.41 -2.83 16.32
C THR A 2 -11.32 -1.85 15.89
N ALA A 3 -10.77 -2.04 14.70
CA ALA A 3 -9.82 -1.08 14.14
C ALA A 3 -10.56 0.23 13.78
N ALA A 4 -9.91 1.38 14.00
CA ALA A 4 -10.47 2.66 13.58
C ALA A 4 -10.41 2.80 12.05
N THR A 5 -11.47 3.32 11.46
CA THR A 5 -11.55 3.58 10.02
C THR A 5 -11.07 5.01 9.72
N ALA A 6 -10.65 5.27 8.48
CA ALA A 6 -10.26 6.62 8.04
C ALA A 6 -11.29 7.72 8.41
N PRO A 7 -12.61 7.55 8.20
CA PRO A 7 -13.58 8.56 8.62
C PRO A 7 -13.68 8.72 10.14
N ALA A 8 -13.47 7.66 10.94
CA ALA A 8 -13.44 7.78 12.40
C ALA A 8 -12.22 8.61 12.87
N LEU A 9 -11.07 8.43 12.22
CA LEU A 9 -9.84 9.18 12.51
C LEU A 9 -9.89 10.64 12.04
N ALA A 10 -10.48 10.90 10.87
CA ALA A 10 -10.62 12.26 10.34
C ALA A 10 -11.48 13.15 11.26
N GLN A 11 -12.54 12.59 11.85
CA GLN A 11 -13.38 13.30 12.82
C GLN A 11 -12.63 13.67 14.12
N LEU A 12 -11.54 12.97 14.43
CA LEU A 12 -10.65 13.28 15.55
C LEU A 12 -9.59 14.34 15.18
N GLY A 13 -9.64 14.92 13.98
CA GLY A 13 -8.71 15.95 13.51
C GLY A 13 -7.41 15.40 12.92
N HIS A 14 -7.32 14.09 12.68
CA HIS A 14 -6.16 13.51 12.01
C HIS A 14 -6.25 13.70 10.49
N HIS A 15 -5.16 14.15 9.88
CA HIS A 15 -5.02 14.12 8.43
C HIS A 15 -4.78 12.67 7.97
N VAL A 16 -5.85 12.03 7.50
CA VAL A 16 -5.82 10.66 7.03
C VAL A 16 -6.41 10.56 5.64
N THR A 17 -5.91 9.62 4.85
CA THR A 17 -6.55 9.20 3.60
C THR A 17 -6.82 7.71 3.67
N GLU A 18 -7.90 7.26 3.04
CA GLU A 18 -8.15 5.83 2.88
C GLU A 18 -7.16 5.24 1.87
N MET A 19 -6.65 4.05 2.17
CA MET A 19 -5.74 3.33 1.30
C MET A 19 -6.53 2.43 0.35
N LEU A 20 -6.74 2.90 -0.88
CA LEU A 20 -7.44 2.14 -1.91
C LEU A 20 -6.74 0.80 -2.17
N GLY A 21 -7.52 -0.28 -2.28
CA GLY A 21 -7.00 -1.64 -2.47
C GLY A 21 -6.40 -2.29 -1.21
N GLY A 22 -6.21 -1.53 -0.13
CA GLY A 22 -5.68 -2.02 1.13
C GLY A 22 -4.24 -2.52 1.04
N PHE A 23 -3.72 -3.05 2.16
CA PHE A 23 -2.29 -3.38 2.31
C PHE A 23 -1.80 -4.40 1.28
N ALA A 24 -2.61 -5.43 1.02
CA ALA A 24 -2.26 -6.51 0.12
C ALA A 24 -2.03 -6.03 -1.33
N TYR A 25 -2.67 -4.92 -1.73
CA TYR A 25 -2.49 -4.35 -3.05
C TYR A 25 -1.10 -3.70 -3.18
N GLY A 26 -0.72 -2.82 -2.25
CA GLY A 26 0.60 -2.18 -2.28
C GLY A 26 1.77 -3.18 -2.20
N VAL A 27 1.61 -4.27 -1.44
CA VAL A 27 2.61 -5.36 -1.42
C VAL A 27 2.76 -6.02 -2.80
N ARG A 28 1.66 -6.23 -3.54
CA ARG A 28 1.70 -6.78 -4.91
C ARG A 28 2.23 -5.79 -5.94
N GLU A 29 2.16 -4.50 -5.68
CA GLU A 29 2.84 -3.48 -6.50
C GLU A 29 4.35 -3.40 -6.22
N GLY A 30 4.83 -4.11 -5.20
CA GLY A 30 6.25 -4.14 -4.84
C GLY A 30 6.68 -2.99 -3.93
N PHE A 31 5.76 -2.34 -3.23
CA PHE A 31 6.12 -1.41 -2.15
C PHE A 31 6.76 -2.16 -0.97
N ALA A 32 7.65 -1.46 -0.28
CA ALA A 32 8.28 -1.99 0.94
C ALA A 32 7.27 -2.04 2.09
N TYR A 33 7.38 -3.05 2.94
CA TYR A 33 6.54 -3.21 4.13
C TYR A 33 7.36 -3.67 5.33
N GLY A 34 6.88 -3.37 6.54
CA GLY A 34 7.55 -3.74 7.78
C GLY A 34 7.22 -5.17 8.21
N THR A 35 8.23 -5.88 8.68
CA THR A 35 8.11 -7.14 9.41
C THR A 35 8.80 -7.02 10.77
N PRO A 36 8.53 -7.91 11.74
CA PRO A 36 9.28 -7.93 13.00
C PRO A 36 10.80 -8.13 12.82
N ARG A 37 11.24 -8.59 11.65
CA ARG A 37 12.66 -8.78 11.30
C ARG A 37 13.27 -7.59 10.54
N GLY A 38 12.49 -6.54 10.25
CA GLY A 38 12.91 -5.39 9.47
C GLY A 38 12.04 -5.15 8.23
N GLY A 39 12.44 -4.22 7.37
CA GLY A 39 11.74 -3.92 6.11
C GLY A 39 11.96 -5.02 5.07
N GLU A 40 10.89 -5.42 4.40
CA GLU A 40 10.91 -6.36 3.27
C GLU A 40 10.33 -5.68 2.03
N ARG A 41 10.74 -6.12 0.84
CA ARG A 41 10.14 -5.74 -0.44
C ARG A 41 10.02 -6.97 -1.32
N ARG A 42 8.92 -7.09 -2.05
CA ARG A 42 8.70 -8.14 -3.06
C ARG A 42 8.75 -7.55 -4.46
N ALA A 43 9.09 -8.39 -5.43
CA ALA A 43 8.99 -8.01 -6.83
C ALA A 43 7.51 -7.71 -7.17
N PRO A 44 7.21 -6.67 -7.97
CA PRO A 44 5.85 -6.38 -8.38
C PRO A 44 5.23 -7.57 -9.12
N ALA A 45 3.99 -7.88 -8.80
CA ALA A 45 3.23 -8.91 -9.48
C ALA A 45 2.87 -8.41 -10.91
N PRO A 46 3.11 -9.21 -11.98
CA PRO A 46 2.89 -8.77 -13.36
C PRO A 46 1.47 -8.31 -13.69
N LEU A 47 0.48 -8.80 -12.93
CA LEU A 47 -0.93 -8.44 -13.09
C LEU A 47 -1.37 -7.24 -12.24
N THR A 48 -0.50 -6.73 -11.36
CA THR A 48 -0.83 -5.63 -10.44
C THR A 48 -0.02 -4.37 -10.75
N ALA A 49 1.20 -4.51 -11.26
CA ALA A 49 2.05 -3.38 -11.64
C ALA A 49 2.85 -3.68 -12.92
N PRO A 50 3.25 -2.65 -13.69
CA PRO A 50 4.08 -2.81 -14.87
C PRO A 50 5.39 -3.53 -14.54
N VAL A 51 5.67 -4.62 -15.25
CA VAL A 51 6.92 -5.37 -15.13
C VAL A 51 7.94 -4.80 -16.10
N GLY A 52 8.73 -3.84 -15.63
CA GLY A 52 9.77 -3.17 -16.43
C GLY A 52 9.52 -1.66 -16.56
N SER A 53 10.59 -0.91 -16.73
CA SER A 53 10.58 0.55 -16.80
C SER A 53 10.30 1.12 -18.21
N GLY A 54 9.88 0.28 -19.16
CA GLY A 54 9.92 0.61 -20.60
C GLY A 54 8.63 1.16 -21.20
N ASP A 55 7.46 0.79 -20.65
CA ASP A 55 6.18 0.97 -21.35
C ASP A 55 5.22 1.93 -20.65
N CYS A 56 5.68 2.69 -19.65
CA CYS A 56 4.81 3.61 -18.90
C CYS A 56 4.34 4.82 -19.74
N GLY A 57 4.99 5.11 -20.87
CA GLY A 57 4.59 6.16 -21.82
C GLY A 57 4.54 7.57 -21.24
N CYS A 58 5.09 7.76 -20.04
CA CYS A 58 5.17 9.00 -19.28
C CYS A 58 6.61 9.51 -19.11
#